data_AF-A0A538GMY8-F1
#
_entry.id   AF-A0A538GMY8-F1
#
_cell.length_a   1.000
_cell.length_b   1.000
_cell.length_c   1.000
_cell.angle_alpha   90.00
_cell.angle_beta   90.00
_cell.angle_gamma   90.00
#
_symmetry.space_group_name_H-M   'P 1'
#
loop_
_entity.id
_entity.type
_entity.pdbx_description
1 polymer ?
#
loop_
_entity_poly.entity_id
_entity_poly.type
_entity_poly.pdbx_seq_one_letter_code
_entity_poly.pdbx_strand_id
1 'polypeptide(L)'
;MARVFVDARNVLRSQWPNVPEDELVRRCVDWAQRHGHELVLVFDGQAPSGGIGTGAESADDWLIREVPRHPGAWLVTSDRALREAAGGNAARLVGGGGFLKELEK
;
A
#
# COMPACT_ATOMS: atom_id res chain seq x y z
N MET A 1 8.62 -12.59 7.36
CA MET A 1 8.92 -11.25 6.81
C MET A 1 8.47 -11.20 5.37
N ALA A 2 7.74 -10.16 4.98
CA ALA A 2 7.28 -9.94 3.61
C ALA A 2 7.38 -8.44 3.31
N ARG A 3 7.61 -8.08 2.04
CA ARG A 3 7.51 -6.70 1.58
C ARG A 3 6.07 -6.39 1.20
N VAL A 4 5.49 -5.34 1.80
CA VAL A 4 4.07 -5.00 1.69
C VAL A 4 3.94 -3.69 0.94
N PHE A 5 3.50 -3.78 -0.31
CA PHE A 5 3.22 -2.64 -1.17
C PHE A 5 1.80 -2.14 -0.93
N VAL A 6 1.66 -0.87 -0.61
CA VAL A 6 0.38 -0.26 -0.27
C VAL A 6 0.10 0.89 -1.22
N ASP A 7 -1.00 0.80 -1.95
CA ASP A 7 -1.59 1.90 -2.70
C ASP A 7 -2.25 2.87 -1.70
N ALA A 8 -1.53 3.91 -1.30
CA ALA A 8 -1.93 4.77 -0.20
C ALA A 8 -3.25 5.48 -0.50
N ARG A 9 -3.41 6.01 -1.71
CA ARG A 9 -4.62 6.76 -2.10
C ARG A 9 -5.86 5.87 -2.08
N ASN A 10 -5.73 4.61 -2.47
CA ASN A 10 -6.81 3.63 -2.38
C ASN A 10 -7.16 3.25 -0.95
N VAL A 11 -6.15 3.07 -0.09
CA VAL A 11 -6.38 2.77 1.33
C VAL A 11 -7.05 3.96 2.04
N LEU A 12 -6.57 5.19 1.84
CA LEU A 12 -7.15 6.41 2.44
C LEU A 12 -8.65 6.56 2.18
N ARG A 13 -9.06 6.27 0.93
CA ARG A 13 -10.47 6.38 0.48
C ARG A 13 -11.32 5.15 0.79
N SER A 14 -10.76 4.11 1.41
CA SER A 14 -11.46 2.84 1.62
C SER A 14 -12.47 2.87 2.78
N GLN A 15 -12.51 3.94 3.57
CA GLN A 15 -13.50 4.18 4.61
C GLN A 15 -13.89 5.67 4.64
N TRP A 16 -15.09 5.96 5.15
CA TRP A 16 -15.55 7.33 5.38
C TRP A 16 -15.80 7.56 6.86
N PRO A 17 -15.32 8.67 7.46
CA PRO A 17 -14.47 9.70 6.84
C PRO A 17 -13.08 9.16 6.48
N ASN A 18 -12.45 9.77 5.48
CA ASN A 18 -11.11 9.37 5.03
C ASN A 18 -10.09 9.61 6.16
N VAL A 19 -9.10 8.72 6.25
CA VAL A 19 -7.96 8.86 7.19
C VAL A 19 -7.01 9.97 6.68
N PRO A 20 -6.41 10.80 7.55
CA PRO A 20 -5.33 11.72 7.16
C PRO A 20 -4.08 10.97 6.67
N GLU A 21 -3.32 11.55 5.73
CA GLU A 21 -2.16 10.90 5.13
C GLU A 21 -1.06 10.56 6.16
N ASP A 22 -0.67 11.53 6.99
CA ASP A 22 0.35 11.32 8.04
C ASP A 22 -0.09 10.26 9.06
N GLU A 23 -1.38 10.21 9.36
CA GLU A 23 -1.94 9.21 10.26
C GLU A 23 -1.89 7.81 9.62
N LEU A 24 -2.21 7.69 8.34
CA LEU A 24 -2.07 6.42 7.63
C LEU A 24 -0.61 5.96 7.64
N VAL A 25 0.34 6.85 7.33
CA VAL A 25 1.77 6.52 7.33
C VAL A 25 2.19 5.98 8.70
N ARG A 26 1.88 6.72 9.77
CA ARG A 26 2.21 6.30 11.14
C ARG A 26 1.63 4.92 11.46
N ARG A 27 0.33 4.72 11.22
CA ARG A 27 -0.35 3.44 11.51
C ARG A 27 0.25 2.28 10.71
N CYS A 28 0.57 2.49 9.43
CA CYS A 28 1.22 1.48 8.59
C CYS A 28 2.62 1.12 9.09
N VAL A 29 3.42 2.12 9.49
CA VAL A 29 4.76 1.89 10.06
C VAL A 29 4.67 1.09 11.35
N ASP A 30 3.80 1.51 12.27
CA ASP A 30 3.57 0.81 13.54
C ASP A 30 3.10 -0.64 13.30
N TRP A 31 2.20 -0.85 12.35
CA TRP A 31 1.74 -2.18 11.97
C TRP A 31 2.87 -3.05 11.39
N ALA A 32 3.66 -2.52 10.45
CA ALA A 32 4.73 -3.26 9.80
C ALA A 32 5.82 -3.68 10.79
N GLN A 33 6.18 -2.78 11.72
CA GLN A 33 7.10 -3.08 12.82
C GLN A 33 6.58 -4.19 13.73
N ARG A 34 5.32 -4.10 14.17
CA ARG A 34 4.69 -5.11 15.04
C ARG A 34 4.62 -6.50 14.38
N HIS A 35 4.46 -6.57 13.07
CA HIS A 35 4.29 -7.83 12.33
C HIS A 35 5.58 -8.32 11.64
N GLY A 36 6.69 -7.58 11.74
CA GLY A 36 7.96 -7.96 11.11
C GLY A 36 7.89 -7.96 9.58
N HIS A 37 7.21 -6.96 9.00
CA HIS A 37 7.11 -6.72 7.57
C HIS A 37 7.94 -5.51 7.15
N GLU A 38 8.36 -5.50 5.88
CA GLU A 38 8.95 -4.33 5.25
C GLU A 38 7.84 -3.55 4.53
N LEU A 39 7.66 -2.27 4.86
CA LEU A 39 6.58 -1.45 4.32
C LEU A 39 7.05 -0.64 3.11
N VAL A 40 6.23 -0.63 2.05
CA VAL A 40 6.37 0.26 0.89
C VAL A 40 5.03 0.95 0.63
N LEU A 41 4.86 2.15 1.18
CA LEU A 41 3.62 2.93 1.05
C LEU A 41 3.77 3.94 -0.09
N VAL A 42 2.95 3.81 -1.13
CA VAL A 42 3.10 4.54 -2.40
C VAL A 42 1.99 5.57 -2.56
N PHE A 43 2.38 6.82 -2.81
CA PHE A 43 1.49 7.95 -3.08
C PHE A 43 1.73 8.52 -4.47
N ASP A 44 0.66 8.96 -5.13
CA ASP A 44 0.77 9.79 -6.32
C ASP A 44 1.46 11.11 -5.99
N GLY A 45 2.44 11.52 -6.80
CA GLY A 45 3.08 12.82 -6.63
C GLY A 45 4.05 12.85 -5.46
N GLN A 46 3.79 13.76 -4.50
CA GLN A 46 4.58 13.88 -3.29
C GLN A 46 3.98 12.99 -2.19
N ALA A 47 4.84 12.37 -1.39
CA ALA A 47 4.43 11.61 -0.22
C ALA A 47 4.83 12.33 1.07
N PRO A 48 4.08 12.12 2.17
CA PRO A 48 4.56 12.46 3.49
C PRO A 48 5.80 11.64 3.87
N SER A 49 6.52 12.10 4.91
CA SER A 49 7.72 11.41 5.40
C SER A 49 7.40 9.97 5.81
N GLY A 50 8.09 9.00 5.21
CA GLY A 50 7.84 7.56 5.42
C GLY A 50 7.01 6.91 4.30
N GLY A 51 6.53 7.68 3.33
CA GLY A 51 5.97 7.19 2.06
C GLY A 51 6.91 7.42 0.87
N ILE A 52 6.65 6.72 -0.22
CA ILE A 52 7.26 6.95 -1.53
C ILE A 52 6.29 7.77 -2.37
N GLY A 53 6.74 8.96 -2.79
CA GLY A 53 6.04 9.75 -3.79
C GLY A 53 6.54 9.37 -5.19
N THR A 54 5.63 9.10 -6.12
CA THR A 54 5.97 8.70 -7.49
C THR A 54 6.35 9.86 -8.41
N GLY A 55 6.23 11.11 -7.95
CA GLY A 55 6.52 12.29 -8.76
C GLY A 55 5.51 12.44 -9.90
N ALA A 56 5.98 12.31 -11.14
CA ALA A 56 5.12 12.45 -12.32
C ALA A 56 4.45 11.13 -12.76
N GLU A 57 4.95 9.98 -12.30
CA GLU A 57 4.34 8.66 -12.55
C GLU A 57 3.12 8.48 -11.64
N SER A 58 2.11 7.73 -12.08
CA SER A 58 1.00 7.34 -11.18
C SER A 58 1.46 6.29 -10.17
N ALA A 59 0.82 6.24 -9.00
CA ALA A 59 1.05 5.18 -8.03
C ALA A 59 0.76 3.79 -8.62
N ASP A 60 -0.29 3.69 -9.44
CA ASP A 60 -0.68 2.45 -10.12
C ASP A 60 0.43 1.97 -11.06
N ASP A 61 0.93 2.83 -11.95
CA ASP A 61 1.99 2.47 -12.90
C ASP A 61 3.27 2.06 -12.16
N TRP A 62 3.62 2.79 -11.10
CA TRP A 62 4.76 2.48 -10.26
C TRP A 62 4.62 1.09 -9.62
N LEU A 63 3.45 0.78 -9.07
CA LEU A 63 3.14 -0.50 -8.43
C LEU A 63 3.10 -1.65 -9.43
N ILE A 64 2.51 -1.45 -10.61
CA ILE A 64 2.50 -2.43 -11.71
C ILE A 64 3.91 -2.80 -12.13
N ARG A 65 4.80 -1.82 -12.19
CA ARG A 65 6.20 -2.02 -12.55
C ARG A 65 7.01 -2.67 -11.43
N GLU A 66 6.73 -2.31 -10.17
CA GLU A 66 7.59 -2.67 -9.04
C GLU A 66 7.19 -3.98 -8.36
N VAL A 67 5.90 -4.19 -8.04
CA VAL A 67 5.43 -5.36 -7.29
C VAL A 67 5.88 -6.70 -7.90
N PRO A 68 5.79 -6.92 -9.23
CA PRO A 68 6.21 -8.20 -9.83
C PRO A 68 7.69 -8.54 -9.66
N ARG A 69 8.55 -7.55 -9.33
CA ARG A 69 9.98 -7.73 -9.09
C ARG A 69 10.31 -8.27 -7.70
N HIS A 70 9.31 -8.36 -6.81
CA HIS A 70 9.48 -8.80 -5.43
C HIS A 70 8.64 -10.08 -5.18
N PRO A 71 9.16 -11.28 -5.52
CA PRO A 71 8.50 -12.53 -5.21
C PRO A 71 8.18 -12.64 -3.71
N GLY A 72 6.97 -13.09 -3.37
CA GLY A 72 6.53 -13.16 -1.97
C GLY A 72 5.97 -11.84 -1.41
N ALA A 73 5.96 -10.77 -2.20
CA ALA A 73 5.39 -9.50 -1.78
C ALA A 73 3.88 -9.57 -1.61
N TRP A 74 3.36 -8.67 -0.79
CA TRP A 74 1.93 -8.43 -0.63
C TRP A 74 1.57 -7.14 -1.37
N LEU A 75 0.37 -7.11 -1.95
CA LEU A 75 -0.20 -5.91 -2.55
C LEU A 75 -1.49 -5.54 -1.80
N VAL A 76 -1.52 -4.33 -1.25
CA VAL A 76 -2.67 -3.75 -0.56
C VAL A 76 -3.30 -2.70 -1.45
N THR A 77 -4.43 -3.06 -2.04
CA THR A 77 -5.30 -2.17 -2.80
C THR A 77 -6.66 -2.84 -2.96
N SER A 78 -7.74 -2.07 -3.06
CA SER A 78 -9.05 -2.54 -3.50
C SER A 78 -9.28 -2.37 -5.00
N ASP A 79 -8.36 -1.71 -5.71
CA ASP A 79 -8.48 -1.49 -7.15
C ASP A 79 -8.37 -2.80 -7.92
N ARG A 80 -9.34 -3.07 -8.79
CA ARG A 80 -9.40 -4.33 -9.56
C ARG A 80 -8.41 -4.35 -10.71
N ALA A 81 -8.23 -3.22 -11.40
CA ALA A 81 -7.29 -3.13 -12.51
C ALA A 81 -5.85 -3.26 -12.01
N LEU A 82 -5.52 -2.60 -10.90
CA LEU A 82 -4.19 -2.73 -10.30
C LEU A 82 -3.91 -4.15 -9.81
N ARG A 83 -4.90 -4.83 -9.21
CA ARG A 83 -4.74 -6.24 -8.81
C ARG A 83 -4.49 -7.16 -9.99
N GLU A 84 -5.19 -6.95 -11.09
CA GLU A 84 -5.01 -7.74 -12.31
C GLU A 84 -3.61 -7.53 -12.91
N ALA A 85 -3.16 -6.27 -12.97
CA ALA A 85 -1.88 -5.92 -13.59
C ALA A 85 -0.65 -6.23 -12.72
N ALA A 86 -0.72 -5.98 -11.41
CA ALA A 86 0.42 -6.10 -10.49
C ALA A 86 0.38 -7.37 -9.62
N GLY A 87 -0.81 -7.96 -9.43
CA GLY A 87 -1.04 -9.00 -8.43
C GLY A 87 -0.60 -10.41 -8.83
N GLY A 88 -0.25 -10.66 -10.09
CA GLY A 88 0.05 -12.00 -10.61
C GLY A 88 1.17 -12.74 -9.86
N ASN A 89 2.17 -12.00 -9.34
CA ASN A 89 3.29 -12.56 -8.57
C ASN A 89 3.19 -12.27 -7.06
N ALA A 90 2.18 -11.53 -6.62
CA ALA A 90 2.01 -11.21 -5.21
C ALA A 90 1.57 -12.46 -4.45
N ALA A 91 2.22 -12.78 -3.34
CA ALA A 91 1.83 -13.90 -2.48
C ALA A 91 0.51 -13.63 -1.75
N ARG A 92 0.11 -12.36 -1.62
CA ARG A 92 -1.14 -11.97 -0.99
C ARG A 92 -1.69 -10.67 -1.57
N LEU A 93 -3.00 -10.66 -1.82
CA LEU A 93 -3.76 -9.46 -2.13
C LEU A 93 -4.63 -9.07 -0.93
N VAL A 94 -4.55 -7.82 -0.48
CA VAL A 94 -5.32 -7.31 0.65
C VAL A 94 -6.14 -6.10 0.20
N GLY A 95 -7.42 -6.05 0.56
CA GLY A 95 -8.27 -4.88 0.28
C GLY A 95 -7.99 -3.73 1.24
N GLY A 96 -8.02 -2.50 0.75
CA GLY A 96 -7.68 -1.31 1.54
C GLY A 96 -8.54 -1.13 2.80
N GLY A 97 -9.86 -1.36 2.70
CA GLY A 97 -10.74 -1.26 3.87
C GLY A 97 -10.52 -2.37 4.90
N GLY A 98 -10.10 -3.56 4.44
CA GLY A 98 -9.70 -4.66 5.32
C GLY A 98 -8.37 -4.37 6.02
N PHE A 99 -7.42 -3.79 5.29
CA PHE A 99 -6.14 -3.37 5.82
C PHE A 99 -6.30 -2.26 6.87
N LEU A 100 -7.13 -1.24 6.62
CA LEU A 100 -7.43 -0.20 7.62
C LEU A 100 -7.91 -0.79 8.95
N LYS A 101 -8.79 -1.80 8.92
CA LYS A 101 -9.25 -2.50 10.14
C LYS A 101 -8.14 -3.28 10.84
N GLU A 102 -7.12 -3.71 10.10
CA GLU A 102 -5.95 -4.37 10.65
C GLU A 102 -5.02 -3.37 11.34
N LEU A 103 -4.90 -2.16 10.79
CA LEU A 103 -4.09 -1.08 11.37
C LEU A 103 -4.62 -0.57 12.72
N GLU A 104 -5.91 -0.78 13.01
CA GLU A 104 -6.58 -0.36 14.25
C GLU A 104 -6.42 -1.34 15.43
N LYS A 105 -5.92 -2.56 15.15
CA LYS A 105 -5.63 -3.58 16.17
C LYS A 105 -4.23 -3.40 16.72
#